data_AF-A0A6N6W1I8-F1
#
_entry.id   AF-A0A6N6W1I8-F1
#
_cell.length_a   1.000
_cell.length_b   1.000
_cell.length_c   1.000
_cell.angle_alpha   90.00
_cell.angle_beta   90.00
_cell.angle_gamma   90.00
#
_symmetry.space_group_name_H-M   'P 1'
#
loop_
_entity.id
_entity.type
_entity.pdbx_description
1 polymer ?
#
loop_
_entity_poly.entity_id
_entity_poly.type
_entity_poly.pdbx_seq_one_letter_code
_entity_poly.pdbx_strand_id
1 'polypeptide(L)'
;MVESSWDIAMRRIDAEFDVPQFVASSLVRKIAASEFRLPATDRVKFQRLPDHVIERIEQIVRDAYLEASEDVGREILRERFWQQALTARRDLVADGELISEADFRQRLGLTQRRVGKMLADGRVFSMAVDNVTYYPALLADPALDRKRLQEICRIIAPAPPESRLDFLSAPRGSLGNRSPLQMLGDDVDFKRLRQAAVAWAAEWSRTVVRMYVGEHEEEPTDAEPLYTAAAEADPRSPLWQRASEALHADGNEWPLGPNPDIRKFTLFVARQVAGASMLTPEACVQIIVDGELIQIRIVAAPGTALHSETFAREKRESLVEIAKRVVSNLCKRFSSTMSGGDE
;
A
#
# COMPACT_ATOMS: atom_id res chain seq x y z
N MET A 1 38.06 1.99 -10.39
CA MET A 1 37.65 3.40 -10.54
C MET A 1 36.21 3.39 -10.97
N VAL A 2 35.32 4.04 -10.23
CA VAL A 2 33.93 4.21 -10.66
C VAL A 2 33.98 5.20 -11.82
N GLU A 3 33.50 4.82 -13.00
CA GLU A 3 33.45 5.72 -14.16
C GLU A 3 32.48 6.87 -13.86
N SER A 4 32.87 8.10 -14.22
CA SER A 4 32.01 9.26 -14.07
C SER A 4 30.76 9.12 -14.95
N SER A 5 29.62 9.63 -14.48
CA SER A 5 28.37 9.75 -15.25
C SER A 5 28.60 10.38 -16.63
N TRP A 6 29.50 11.35 -16.70
CA TRP A 6 29.92 12.01 -17.93
C TRP A 6 30.70 11.06 -18.86
N ASP A 7 31.62 10.25 -18.32
CA ASP A 7 32.41 9.28 -19.10
C ASP A 7 31.52 8.17 -19.69
N ILE A 8 30.51 7.71 -18.93
CA ILE A 8 29.53 6.72 -19.39
C ILE A 8 28.68 7.31 -20.51
N ALA A 9 28.18 8.55 -20.35
CA ALA A 9 27.37 9.23 -21.35
C ALA A 9 28.15 9.44 -22.65
N MET A 10 29.36 9.99 -22.57
CA MET A 10 30.20 10.26 -23.75
C MET A 10 30.51 9.00 -24.54
N ARG A 11 30.89 7.90 -23.87
CA ARG A 11 31.17 6.62 -24.54
C ARG A 11 29.96 6.07 -25.29
N ARG A 12 28.76 6.18 -24.70
CA ARG A 12 27.52 5.71 -25.34
C ARG A 12 27.13 6.57 -26.53
N ILE A 13 27.30 7.89 -26.43
CA ILE A 13 27.08 8.81 -27.56
C ILE A 13 28.05 8.49 -28.69
N ASP A 14 29.34 8.33 -28.41
CA ASP A 14 30.35 7.99 -29.41
C ASP A 14 30.11 6.60 -30.06
N ALA A 15 29.46 5.68 -29.34
CA ALA A 15 29.09 4.36 -29.86
C ALA A 15 27.85 4.39 -30.77
N GLU A 16 26.91 5.32 -30.54
CA GLU A 16 25.64 5.38 -31.26
C GLU A 16 25.62 6.45 -32.36
N PHE A 17 26.42 7.51 -32.24
CA PHE A 17 26.38 8.67 -33.14
C PHE A 17 27.77 9.21 -33.49
N ASP A 18 27.93 9.60 -34.75
CA ASP A 18 29.11 10.36 -35.23
C ASP A 18 28.90 11.86 -34.99
N VAL A 19 28.96 12.28 -33.73
CA VAL A 19 28.82 13.68 -33.31
C VAL A 19 30.18 14.22 -32.88
N PRO A 20 30.59 15.42 -33.33
CA PRO A 20 31.85 16.00 -32.88
C PRO A 20 31.91 16.09 -31.35
N GLN A 21 33.01 15.61 -30.76
CA GLN A 21 33.14 15.43 -29.31
C GLN A 21 32.86 16.71 -28.51
N PHE A 22 33.22 17.89 -29.05
CA PHE A 22 32.93 19.18 -28.41
C PHE A 22 31.43 19.50 -28.35
N VAL A 23 30.67 19.07 -29.37
CA VAL A 23 29.20 19.22 -29.43
C VAL A 23 28.54 18.26 -28.46
N ALA A 24 28.94 16.97 -28.48
CA ALA A 24 28.44 15.95 -27.57
C ALA A 24 28.70 16.34 -26.10
N SER A 25 29.93 16.77 -25.76
CA SER A 25 30.27 17.22 -24.41
C SER A 25 29.45 18.44 -23.96
N SER A 26 29.20 19.39 -24.88
CA SER A 26 28.35 20.56 -24.59
C SER A 26 26.90 20.17 -24.34
N LEU A 27 26.37 19.23 -25.13
CA LEU A 27 25.01 18.67 -24.95
C LEU A 27 24.87 17.97 -23.60
N VAL A 28 25.78 17.04 -23.28
CA VAL A 28 25.76 16.29 -22.01
C VAL A 28 25.71 17.24 -20.82
N ARG A 29 26.56 18.27 -20.79
CA ARG A 29 26.59 19.25 -19.70
C ARG A 29 25.31 20.07 -19.61
N LYS A 30 24.77 20.54 -20.74
CA LYS A 30 23.54 21.35 -20.76
C LYS A 30 22.31 20.54 -20.34
N ILE A 31 22.23 19.30 -20.81
CA ILE A 31 21.17 18.35 -20.46
C ILE A 31 21.23 18.02 -18.98
N ALA A 32 22.42 17.67 -18.45
CA ALA A 32 22.59 17.40 -17.02
C ALA A 32 22.26 18.61 -16.13
N ALA A 33 22.62 19.83 -16.56
CA ALA A 33 22.31 21.06 -15.84
C ALA A 33 20.84 21.50 -15.93
N SER A 34 20.05 20.89 -16.82
CA SER A 34 18.66 21.28 -17.12
C SER A 34 17.69 20.12 -16.89
N GLU A 35 17.88 19.38 -15.79
CA GLU A 35 17.00 18.26 -15.39
C GLU A 35 16.86 17.16 -16.46
N PHE A 36 17.95 16.87 -17.17
CA PHE A 36 18.00 15.84 -18.21
C PHE A 36 17.07 16.09 -19.41
N ARG A 37 16.78 17.36 -19.70
CA ARG A 37 16.17 17.81 -20.95
C ARG A 37 16.88 19.03 -21.49
N LEU A 38 17.04 19.12 -22.80
CA LEU A 38 17.61 20.31 -23.43
C LEU A 38 16.53 21.39 -23.56
N PRO A 39 16.69 22.57 -22.93
CA PRO A 39 15.70 23.65 -23.04
C PRO A 39 15.49 24.07 -24.50
N ALA A 40 14.24 24.44 -24.86
CA ALA A 40 13.90 24.86 -26.22
C ALA A 40 14.77 26.04 -26.74
N THR A 41 15.17 26.93 -25.83
CA THR A 41 16.08 28.05 -26.13
C THR A 41 17.49 27.60 -26.48
N ASP A 42 17.95 26.48 -25.91
CA ASP A 42 19.25 25.89 -26.21
C ASP A 42 19.19 24.92 -27.40
N ARG A 43 18.04 24.32 -27.72
CA ARG A 43 17.86 23.51 -28.94
C ARG A 43 18.24 24.26 -30.21
N VAL A 44 18.03 25.58 -30.24
CA VAL A 44 18.45 26.47 -31.34
C VAL A 44 19.95 26.35 -31.64
N LYS A 45 20.78 26.12 -30.62
CA LYS A 45 22.25 26.00 -30.78
C LYS A 45 22.67 24.65 -31.35
N PHE A 46 21.78 23.67 -31.35
CA PHE A 46 22.03 22.30 -31.81
C PHE A 46 21.16 21.90 -33.00
N GLN A 47 20.56 22.85 -33.72
CA GLN A 47 19.67 22.63 -34.89
C GLN A 47 20.27 21.77 -36.02
N ARG A 48 21.59 21.58 -36.03
CA ARG A 48 22.27 20.69 -36.98
C ARG A 48 22.03 19.21 -36.68
N LEU A 49 21.61 18.87 -35.46
CA LEU A 49 21.23 17.53 -35.07
C LEU A 49 19.71 17.36 -35.23
N PRO A 50 19.24 16.24 -35.82
CA PRO A 50 17.82 15.91 -35.85
C PRO A 50 17.24 15.80 -34.43
N ASP A 51 15.96 16.16 -34.27
CA ASP A 51 15.30 16.12 -32.96
C ASP A 51 15.34 14.73 -32.29
N HIS A 52 15.15 13.66 -33.07
CA HIS A 52 15.22 12.29 -32.55
C HIS A 52 16.63 11.92 -32.02
N VAL A 53 17.70 12.51 -32.59
CA VAL A 53 19.07 12.33 -32.09
C VAL A 53 19.25 13.06 -30.76
N ILE A 54 18.73 14.29 -30.65
CA ILE A 54 18.75 15.05 -29.39
C ILE A 54 17.98 14.32 -28.30
N GLU A 55 16.77 13.81 -28.60
CA GLU A 55 15.96 13.03 -27.66
C GLU A 55 16.67 11.76 -27.20
N ARG A 56 17.36 11.07 -28.13
CA ARG A 56 18.13 9.88 -27.79
C ARG A 56 19.35 10.21 -26.93
N ILE A 57 20.06 11.30 -27.21
CA ILE A 57 21.17 11.80 -26.39
C ILE A 57 20.67 12.21 -24.99
N GLU A 58 19.52 12.89 -24.87
CA GLU A 58 18.88 13.20 -23.59
C GLU A 58 18.66 11.92 -22.76
N GLN A 59 18.18 10.84 -23.40
CA GLN A 59 18.00 9.55 -22.75
C GLN A 59 19.32 8.89 -22.33
N ILE A 60 20.35 8.91 -23.19
CA ILE A 60 21.69 8.38 -22.88
C ILE A 60 22.29 9.07 -21.65
N VAL A 61 22.21 10.41 -21.60
CA VAL A 61 22.72 11.20 -20.47
C VAL A 61 21.96 10.85 -19.19
N ARG A 62 20.63 10.75 -19.26
CA ARG A 62 19.81 10.35 -18.12
C ARG A 62 20.19 8.96 -17.58
N ASP A 63 20.35 7.98 -18.46
CA ASP A 63 20.72 6.62 -18.06
C ASP A 63 22.12 6.53 -17.44
N ALA A 64 23.08 7.29 -17.98
CA ALA A 64 24.46 7.33 -17.48
C ALA A 64 24.57 7.97 -16.08
N TYR A 65 23.85 9.05 -15.81
CA TYR A 65 23.84 9.71 -14.50
C TYR A 65 23.13 8.87 -13.43
N LEU A 66 22.10 8.12 -13.83
CA LEU A 66 21.42 7.19 -12.92
C LEU A 66 22.28 5.98 -12.57
N GLU A 67 23.04 5.47 -13.52
CA GLU A 67 23.98 4.35 -13.31
C GLU A 67 25.16 4.74 -12.40
N ALA A 68 25.61 5.99 -12.50
CA ALA A 68 26.63 6.54 -11.61
C ALA A 68 26.12 6.85 -10.19
N SER A 69 24.80 6.71 -9.92
CA SER A 69 24.16 7.02 -8.63
C SER A 69 24.43 8.46 -8.13
N GLU A 70 24.65 9.40 -9.05
CA GLU A 70 24.74 10.83 -8.74
C GLU A 70 23.33 11.40 -8.51
N ASP A 71 23.23 12.59 -7.88
CA ASP A 71 21.97 13.22 -7.43
C ASP A 71 21.05 13.59 -8.61
N VAL A 72 20.38 12.57 -9.17
CA VAL A 72 19.37 12.69 -10.20
C VAL A 72 18.05 12.99 -9.49
N GLY A 73 17.48 14.16 -9.75
CA GLY A 73 16.27 14.63 -9.08
C GLY A 73 15.17 13.54 -8.97
N ARG A 74 14.52 13.47 -7.80
CA ARG A 74 13.54 12.42 -7.44
C ARG A 74 12.46 12.15 -8.49
N GLU A 75 12.09 13.15 -9.27
CA GLU A 75 11.07 13.04 -10.33
C GLU A 75 11.56 12.23 -11.55
N ILE A 76 12.83 12.36 -11.93
CA ILE A 76 13.45 11.58 -13.02
C ILE A 76 13.61 10.11 -12.62
N LEU A 77 14.02 9.87 -11.37
CA LEU A 77 14.07 8.53 -10.79
C LEU A 77 12.68 7.88 -10.81
N ARG A 78 11.66 8.63 -10.35
CA ARG A 78 10.27 8.17 -10.34
C ARG A 78 9.76 7.83 -11.73
N GLU A 79 10.01 8.68 -12.72
CA GLU A 79 9.61 8.44 -14.11
C GLU A 79 10.28 7.19 -14.67
N ARG A 80 11.59 6.99 -14.47
CA ARG A 80 12.27 5.77 -14.94
C ARG A 80 11.74 4.51 -14.27
N PHE A 81 11.54 4.52 -12.94
CA PHE A 81 10.97 3.37 -12.25
C PHE A 81 9.55 3.07 -12.75
N TRP A 82 8.77 4.10 -13.08
CA TRP A 82 7.45 3.93 -13.65
C TRP A 82 7.51 3.32 -15.06
N GLN A 83 8.40 3.81 -15.93
CA GLN A 83 8.62 3.25 -17.26
C GLN A 83 9.12 1.81 -17.20
N GLN A 84 10.08 1.50 -16.32
CA GLN A 84 10.56 0.13 -16.11
C GLN A 84 9.43 -0.80 -15.64
N ALA A 85 8.60 -0.35 -14.69
CA ALA A 85 7.44 -1.11 -14.23
C ALA A 85 6.40 -1.34 -15.34
N LEU A 86 6.18 -0.35 -16.23
CA LEU A 86 5.30 -0.51 -17.38
C LEU A 86 5.85 -1.50 -18.41
N THR A 87 7.14 -1.42 -18.74
CA THR A 87 7.79 -2.38 -19.65
C THR A 87 7.68 -3.79 -19.10
N ALA A 88 8.02 -4.01 -17.84
CA ALA A 88 7.89 -5.31 -17.20
C ALA A 88 6.44 -5.85 -17.26
N ARG A 89 5.44 -4.99 -17.11
CA ARG A 89 4.03 -5.40 -17.25
C ARG A 89 3.65 -5.78 -18.67
N ARG A 90 4.20 -5.11 -19.68
CA ARG A 90 3.99 -5.47 -21.10
C ARG A 90 4.63 -6.82 -21.40
N ASP A 91 5.81 -7.08 -20.85
CA ASP A 91 6.48 -8.37 -20.99
C ASP A 91 5.64 -9.51 -20.39
N LEU A 92 5.07 -9.31 -19.18
CA LEU A 92 4.14 -10.30 -18.58
C LEU A 92 2.91 -10.60 -19.47
N VAL A 93 2.42 -9.62 -20.22
CA VAL A 93 1.33 -9.83 -21.20
C VAL A 93 1.85 -10.62 -22.41
N ALA A 94 3.01 -10.25 -22.94
CA ALA A 94 3.64 -10.91 -24.09
C ALA A 94 3.98 -12.38 -23.79
N ASP A 95 4.44 -12.67 -22.57
CA ASP A 95 4.79 -14.02 -22.10
C ASP A 95 3.55 -14.85 -21.72
N GLY A 96 2.36 -14.25 -21.72
CA GLY A 96 1.10 -14.91 -21.39
C GLY A 96 0.91 -15.17 -19.89
N GLU A 97 1.74 -14.56 -19.04
CA GLU A 97 1.57 -14.55 -17.58
C GLU A 97 0.39 -13.68 -17.15
N LEU A 98 0.06 -12.66 -17.93
CA LEU A 98 -1.15 -11.86 -17.82
C LEU A 98 -2.07 -12.14 -19.01
N ILE A 99 -3.28 -12.62 -18.75
CA ILE A 99 -4.26 -12.99 -19.77
C ILE A 99 -5.47 -12.07 -19.77
N SER A 100 -6.15 -11.99 -20.92
CA SER A 100 -7.37 -11.19 -21.06
C SER A 100 -8.51 -11.73 -20.19
N GLU A 101 -9.53 -10.90 -19.92
CA GLU A 101 -10.74 -11.38 -19.24
C GLU A 101 -11.42 -12.51 -20.02
N ALA A 102 -11.42 -12.43 -21.36
CA ALA A 102 -12.03 -13.43 -22.21
C ALA A 102 -11.38 -14.80 -22.01
N ASP A 103 -10.04 -14.85 -22.02
CA ASP A 103 -9.27 -16.08 -21.79
C ASP A 103 -9.43 -16.59 -20.36
N PHE A 104 -9.38 -15.68 -19.38
CA PHE A 104 -9.55 -16.02 -17.97
C PHE A 104 -10.89 -16.69 -17.69
N ARG A 105 -11.97 -16.13 -18.25
CA ARG A 105 -13.32 -16.70 -18.19
C ARG A 105 -13.40 -18.05 -18.89
N GLN A 106 -12.81 -18.16 -20.08
CA GLN A 106 -12.81 -19.40 -20.85
C GLN A 106 -12.13 -20.53 -20.09
N ARG A 107 -10.93 -20.28 -19.55
CA ARG A 107 -10.16 -21.27 -18.77
C ARG A 107 -10.91 -21.76 -17.53
N LEU A 108 -11.63 -20.86 -16.85
CA LEU A 108 -12.35 -21.20 -15.61
C LEU A 108 -13.83 -21.54 -15.79
N GLY A 109 -14.37 -21.48 -17.02
CA GLY A 109 -15.79 -21.67 -17.32
C GLY A 109 -16.69 -20.66 -16.59
N LEU A 110 -16.28 -19.39 -16.50
CA LEU A 110 -16.97 -18.36 -15.72
C LEU A 110 -17.73 -17.36 -16.58
N THR A 111 -18.86 -16.90 -16.07
CA THR A 111 -19.54 -15.71 -16.60
C THR A 111 -18.87 -14.44 -16.10
N GLN A 112 -19.03 -13.33 -16.83
CA GLN A 112 -18.53 -12.01 -16.43
C GLN A 112 -19.02 -11.60 -15.04
N ARG A 113 -20.32 -11.82 -14.74
CA ARG A 113 -20.89 -11.55 -13.42
C ARG A 113 -20.18 -12.32 -12.31
N ARG A 114 -19.76 -13.57 -12.58
CA ARG A 114 -19.04 -14.39 -11.60
C ARG A 114 -17.62 -13.92 -11.40
N VAL A 115 -16.93 -13.46 -12.45
CA VAL A 115 -15.61 -12.81 -12.33
C VAL A 115 -15.73 -11.53 -11.49
N GLY A 116 -16.70 -10.66 -11.79
CA GLY A 116 -16.95 -9.46 -11.00
C GLY A 116 -17.21 -9.75 -9.52
N LYS A 117 -17.97 -10.81 -9.20
CA LYS A 117 -18.15 -11.26 -7.82
C LYS A 117 -16.85 -11.76 -7.18
N MET A 118 -16.03 -12.52 -7.92
CA MET A 118 -14.75 -13.01 -7.40
C MET A 118 -13.76 -11.87 -7.14
N LEU A 119 -13.75 -10.82 -7.97
CA LEU A 119 -12.99 -9.60 -7.74
C LEU A 119 -13.47 -8.85 -6.49
N ALA A 120 -14.79 -8.62 -6.38
CA ALA A 120 -15.39 -7.95 -5.23
C ALA A 120 -15.14 -8.70 -3.91
N ASP A 121 -15.18 -10.03 -3.93
CA ASP A 121 -14.88 -10.87 -2.76
C ASP A 121 -13.36 -10.98 -2.48
N GLY A 122 -12.49 -10.42 -3.32
CA GLY A 122 -11.03 -10.53 -3.21
C GLY A 122 -10.47 -11.93 -3.50
N ARG A 123 -11.25 -12.81 -4.12
CA ARG A 123 -10.83 -14.20 -4.46
C ARG A 123 -9.89 -14.26 -5.65
N VAL A 124 -9.90 -13.23 -6.48
CA VAL A 124 -8.98 -13.00 -7.59
C VAL A 124 -8.66 -11.52 -7.65
N PHE A 125 -7.67 -11.16 -8.44
CA PHE A 125 -7.31 -9.76 -8.68
C PHE A 125 -6.92 -9.59 -10.15
N SER A 126 -6.89 -8.33 -10.58
CA SER A 126 -6.53 -7.93 -11.93
C SER A 126 -5.47 -6.83 -11.88
N MET A 127 -4.74 -6.68 -12.98
CA MET A 127 -3.71 -5.66 -13.17
C MET A 127 -4.05 -4.81 -14.37
N ALA A 128 -3.78 -3.50 -14.29
CA ALA A 128 -3.94 -2.60 -15.41
C ALA A 128 -2.60 -2.46 -16.15
N VAL A 129 -2.61 -2.74 -17.46
CA VAL A 129 -1.48 -2.53 -18.37
C VAL A 129 -1.98 -1.68 -19.52
N ASP A 130 -1.42 -0.49 -19.72
CA ASP A 130 -1.86 0.47 -20.74
C ASP A 130 -3.39 0.73 -20.73
N ASN A 131 -3.96 0.91 -19.53
CA ASN A 131 -5.41 1.08 -19.28
C ASN A 131 -6.30 -0.10 -19.68
N VAL A 132 -5.72 -1.27 -19.96
CA VAL A 132 -6.44 -2.52 -20.20
C VAL A 132 -6.29 -3.45 -19.00
N THR A 133 -7.39 -4.09 -18.61
CA THR A 133 -7.43 -5.01 -17.47
C THR A 133 -7.01 -6.42 -17.88
N TYR A 134 -6.00 -6.95 -17.21
CA TYR A 134 -5.51 -8.32 -17.35
C TYR A 134 -5.59 -9.09 -16.03
N TYR A 135 -5.55 -10.42 -16.11
CA TYR A 135 -5.61 -11.33 -14.98
C TYR A 135 -4.37 -12.22 -14.97
N PRO A 136 -3.73 -12.45 -13.80
CA PRO A 136 -2.65 -13.44 -13.71
C PRO A 136 -3.10 -14.83 -14.16
N ALA A 137 -2.38 -15.42 -15.10
CA ALA A 137 -2.67 -16.73 -15.66
C ALA A 137 -2.67 -17.84 -14.60
N LEU A 138 -1.82 -17.73 -13.58
CA LEU A 138 -1.77 -18.65 -12.43
C LEU A 138 -3.11 -18.76 -11.70
N LEU A 139 -3.95 -17.72 -11.70
CA LEU A 139 -5.27 -17.76 -11.05
C LEU A 139 -6.28 -18.63 -11.83
N ALA A 140 -5.94 -19.00 -13.06
CA ALA A 140 -6.69 -19.88 -13.93
C ALA A 140 -5.98 -21.22 -14.22
N ASP A 141 -4.89 -21.54 -13.51
CA ASP A 141 -4.17 -22.79 -13.69
C ASP A 141 -4.96 -23.97 -13.08
N PRO A 142 -5.37 -24.97 -13.89
CA PRO A 142 -6.11 -26.13 -13.39
C PRO A 142 -5.27 -27.07 -12.51
N ALA A 143 -3.94 -26.97 -12.51
CA ALA A 143 -3.06 -27.79 -11.69
C ALA A 143 -3.06 -27.38 -10.21
N LEU A 144 -3.53 -26.17 -9.89
CA LEU A 144 -3.52 -25.62 -8.54
C LEU A 144 -4.82 -25.90 -7.79
N ASP A 145 -4.75 -26.05 -6.46
CA ASP A 145 -5.95 -26.07 -5.62
C ASP A 145 -6.61 -24.68 -5.64
N ARG A 146 -7.63 -24.56 -6.49
CA ARG A 146 -8.37 -23.33 -6.70
C ARG A 146 -9.04 -22.79 -5.44
N LYS A 147 -9.49 -23.64 -4.51
CA LYS A 147 -10.15 -23.18 -3.28
C LYS A 147 -9.12 -22.54 -2.35
N ARG A 148 -8.01 -23.24 -2.13
CA ARG A 148 -6.89 -22.74 -1.31
C ARG A 148 -6.28 -21.47 -1.91
N LEU A 149 -6.07 -21.43 -3.23
CA LEU A 149 -5.56 -20.23 -3.91
C LEU A 149 -6.48 -19.01 -3.72
N GLN A 150 -7.79 -19.19 -3.87
CA GLN A 150 -8.76 -18.11 -3.63
C GLN A 150 -8.79 -17.65 -2.18
N GLU A 151 -8.60 -18.57 -1.22
CA GLU A 151 -8.48 -18.20 0.19
C GLU A 151 -7.22 -17.35 0.43
N ILE A 152 -6.08 -17.73 -0.14
CA ILE A 152 -4.86 -16.92 -0.05
C ILE A 152 -5.07 -15.55 -0.70
N CYS A 153 -5.66 -15.48 -1.89
CA CYS A 153 -5.99 -14.22 -2.56
C CYS A 153 -6.81 -13.29 -1.66
N ARG A 154 -7.79 -13.84 -0.92
CA ARG A 154 -8.59 -13.06 0.04
C ARG A 154 -7.78 -12.55 1.22
N ILE A 155 -6.80 -13.34 1.69
CA ILE A 155 -5.92 -12.93 2.79
C ILE A 155 -5.02 -11.78 2.34
N ILE A 156 -4.42 -11.90 1.15
CA ILE A 156 -3.46 -10.93 0.62
C ILE A 156 -4.11 -9.73 -0.09
N ALA A 157 -5.44 -9.65 -0.09
CA ALA A 157 -6.22 -8.60 -0.72
C ALA A 157 -5.89 -7.16 -0.27
N PRO A 158 -5.32 -6.88 0.92
CA PRO A 158 -4.92 -5.52 1.27
C PRO A 158 -3.74 -4.98 0.42
N ALA A 159 -2.88 -5.86 -0.10
CA ALA A 159 -1.71 -5.46 -0.87
C ALA A 159 -2.07 -4.99 -2.30
N PRO A 160 -1.23 -4.18 -2.98
CA PRO A 160 -1.37 -3.90 -4.40
C PRO A 160 -1.32 -5.18 -5.27
N PRO A 161 -2.03 -5.23 -6.41
CA PRO A 161 -2.06 -6.41 -7.30
C PRO A 161 -0.68 -6.97 -7.68
N GLU A 162 0.29 -6.11 -7.94
CA GLU A 162 1.66 -6.48 -8.29
C GLU A 162 2.34 -7.22 -7.15
N SER A 163 2.21 -6.70 -5.93
CA SER A 163 2.76 -7.32 -4.72
C SER A 163 2.08 -8.65 -4.41
N ARG A 164 0.79 -8.81 -4.74
CA ARG A 164 0.10 -10.11 -4.64
C ARG A 164 0.64 -11.12 -5.64
N LEU A 165 0.89 -10.70 -6.88
CA LEU A 165 1.48 -11.56 -7.90
C LEU A 165 2.89 -12.01 -7.49
N ASP A 166 3.72 -11.07 -7.05
CA ASP A 166 5.05 -11.38 -6.50
C ASP A 166 4.94 -12.31 -5.27
N PHE A 167 4.00 -12.05 -4.34
CA PHE A 167 3.76 -12.91 -3.18
C PHE A 167 3.56 -14.36 -3.60
N LEU A 168 2.62 -14.60 -4.52
CA LEU A 168 2.23 -15.92 -4.97
C LEU A 168 3.36 -16.65 -5.71
N SER A 169 4.06 -15.96 -6.60
CA SER A 169 5.02 -16.59 -7.53
C SER A 169 6.43 -16.73 -6.96
N ALA A 170 6.89 -15.78 -6.15
CA ALA A 170 8.28 -15.75 -5.69
C ALA A 170 8.52 -16.68 -4.46
N PRO A 171 9.73 -17.28 -4.35
CA PRO A 171 10.17 -17.97 -3.13
C PRO A 171 10.13 -17.06 -1.91
N ARG A 172 9.67 -17.61 -0.76
CA ARG A 172 9.60 -16.87 0.50
C ARG A 172 10.47 -17.52 1.56
N GLY A 173 11.34 -16.74 2.20
CA GLY A 173 12.17 -17.21 3.31
C GLY A 173 11.33 -17.78 4.47
N SER A 174 10.22 -17.11 4.80
CA SER A 174 9.23 -17.58 5.81
C SER A 174 8.60 -18.94 5.48
N LEU A 175 8.62 -19.34 4.21
CA LEU A 175 8.09 -20.60 3.70
C LEU A 175 9.18 -21.64 3.40
N GLY A 176 10.42 -21.40 3.84
CA GLY A 176 11.55 -22.28 3.58
C GLY A 176 12.01 -22.22 2.12
N ASN A 177 12.01 -21.03 1.51
CA ASN A 177 12.36 -20.78 0.11
C ASN A 177 11.47 -21.49 -0.91
N ARG A 178 10.25 -21.85 -0.52
CA ARG A 178 9.19 -22.28 -1.42
C ARG A 178 8.28 -21.12 -1.75
N SER A 179 7.67 -21.15 -2.93
CA SER A 179 6.61 -20.19 -3.28
C SER A 179 5.29 -20.60 -2.65
N PRO A 180 4.37 -19.66 -2.37
CA PRO A 180 3.01 -19.98 -1.95
C PRO A 180 2.29 -20.99 -2.82
N LEU A 181 2.48 -20.94 -4.15
CA LEU A 181 1.83 -21.89 -5.06
C LEU A 181 2.25 -23.35 -4.80
N GLN A 182 3.51 -23.58 -4.42
CA GLN A 182 4.01 -24.91 -4.07
C GLN A 182 3.44 -25.46 -2.76
N MET A 183 2.86 -24.59 -1.92
CA MET A 183 2.33 -24.94 -0.60
C MET A 183 0.81 -25.15 -0.59
N LEU A 184 0.18 -25.13 -1.76
CA LEU A 184 -1.27 -25.34 -1.89
C LEU A 184 -1.67 -26.82 -1.84
N GLY A 185 -0.73 -27.76 -1.91
CA GLY A 185 -0.99 -29.19 -2.14
C GLY A 185 -1.52 -29.97 -0.93
N ASP A 186 -1.02 -29.72 0.28
CA ASP A 186 -1.41 -30.43 1.51
C ASP A 186 -1.81 -29.49 2.66
N ASP A 187 -2.50 -30.04 3.66
CA ASP A 187 -3.04 -29.25 4.78
C ASP A 187 -1.98 -28.65 5.69
N VAL A 188 -0.83 -29.32 5.86
CA VAL A 188 0.22 -28.87 6.77
C VAL A 188 0.91 -27.65 6.17
N ASP A 189 1.31 -27.75 4.91
CA ASP A 189 1.89 -26.62 4.18
C ASP A 189 0.88 -25.51 3.99
N PHE A 190 -0.37 -25.81 3.65
CA PHE A 190 -1.39 -24.79 3.48
C PHE A 190 -1.64 -24.00 4.78
N LYS A 191 -1.65 -24.67 5.94
CA LYS A 191 -1.78 -24.00 7.25
C LYS A 191 -0.62 -23.04 7.50
N ARG A 192 0.62 -23.44 7.20
CA ARG A 192 1.80 -22.58 7.33
C ARG A 192 1.74 -21.40 6.36
N LEU A 193 1.34 -21.64 5.11
CA LEU A 193 1.14 -20.59 4.12
C LEU A 193 0.10 -19.58 4.58
N ARG A 194 -1.03 -20.04 5.11
CA ARG A 194 -2.10 -19.17 5.63
C ARG A 194 -1.60 -18.24 6.72
N GLN A 195 -0.80 -18.74 7.66
CA GLN A 195 -0.19 -17.92 8.72
C GLN A 195 0.79 -16.89 8.16
N ALA A 196 1.66 -17.29 7.23
CA ALA A 196 2.60 -16.39 6.59
C ALA A 196 1.89 -15.31 5.75
N ALA A 197 0.82 -15.67 5.05
CA ALA A 197 0.01 -14.74 4.26
C ALA A 197 -0.70 -13.70 5.14
N VAL A 198 -1.20 -14.10 6.32
CA VAL A 198 -1.80 -13.16 7.29
C VAL A 198 -0.77 -12.15 7.78
N ALA A 199 0.41 -12.63 8.20
CA ALA A 199 1.49 -11.75 8.66
C ALA A 199 1.93 -10.79 7.55
N TRP A 200 2.16 -11.30 6.34
CA TRP A 200 2.53 -10.50 5.18
C TRP A 200 1.46 -9.47 4.81
N ALA A 201 0.17 -9.85 4.85
CA ALA A 201 -0.92 -8.94 4.49
C ALA A 201 -1.09 -7.79 5.48
N ALA A 202 -0.71 -7.97 6.75
CA ALA A 202 -0.78 -6.93 7.76
C ALA A 202 0.14 -5.73 7.45
N GLU A 203 1.28 -5.96 6.78
CA GLU A 203 2.23 -4.91 6.35
C GLU A 203 1.59 -3.91 5.37
N TRP A 204 0.51 -4.30 4.69
CA TRP A 204 -0.14 -3.49 3.65
C TRP A 204 -1.33 -2.66 4.16
N SER A 205 -1.61 -2.72 5.46
CA SER A 205 -2.74 -2.02 6.08
C SER A 205 -2.36 -1.52 7.46
N ARG A 206 -2.56 -0.23 7.68
CA ARG A 206 -2.31 0.42 8.97
C ARG A 206 -3.62 0.88 9.57
N THR A 207 -3.85 0.54 10.83
CA THR A 207 -4.94 1.13 11.62
C THR A 207 -4.39 2.33 12.35
N VAL A 208 -5.08 3.46 12.22
CA VAL A 208 -4.73 4.73 12.85
C VAL A 208 -5.83 5.11 13.81
N VAL A 209 -5.45 5.41 15.04
CA VAL A 209 -6.33 5.93 16.08
C VAL A 209 -5.92 7.37 16.37
N ARG A 210 -6.88 8.30 16.27
CA ARG A 210 -6.68 9.71 16.56
C ARG A 210 -7.65 10.20 17.61
N MET A 211 -7.19 11.10 18.47
CA MET A 211 -8.00 11.70 19.52
C MET A 211 -8.03 13.21 19.38
N TYR A 212 -9.19 13.82 19.56
CA TYR A 212 -9.39 15.28 19.46
C TYR A 212 -10.11 15.80 20.69
N VAL A 213 -9.82 17.04 21.10
CA VAL A 213 -10.56 17.72 22.19
C VAL A 213 -12.02 17.90 21.78
N GLY A 214 -12.96 17.62 22.67
CA GLY A 214 -14.38 17.89 22.48
C GLY A 214 -15.15 16.72 21.86
N GLU A 215 -16.39 17.01 21.50
CA GLU A 215 -17.36 16.05 20.97
C GLU A 215 -17.51 16.28 19.47
N HIS A 216 -17.06 15.30 18.67
CA HIS A 216 -17.05 15.38 17.20
C HIS A 216 -17.84 14.22 16.61
N GLU A 217 -18.53 14.45 15.51
CA GLU A 217 -19.19 13.38 14.73
C GLU A 217 -18.33 12.97 13.52
N GLU A 218 -17.52 13.90 13.00
CA GLU A 218 -16.58 13.72 11.90
C GLU A 218 -15.18 14.16 12.31
N GLU A 219 -14.14 13.60 11.67
CA GLU A 219 -12.74 13.93 12.00
C GLU A 219 -12.45 15.40 11.62
N PRO A 220 -11.99 16.25 12.57
CA PRO A 220 -11.69 17.65 12.29
C PRO A 220 -10.59 17.81 11.25
N THR A 221 -10.80 18.69 10.27
CA THR A 221 -9.82 19.00 9.21
C THR A 221 -8.88 20.16 9.56
N ASP A 222 -9.26 20.99 10.52
CA ASP A 222 -8.62 22.25 10.89
C ASP A 222 -8.01 22.23 12.30
N ALA A 223 -8.04 21.09 12.98
CA ALA A 223 -7.45 20.90 14.30
C ALA A 223 -6.37 19.81 14.29
N GLU A 224 -5.34 19.99 15.11
CA GLU A 224 -4.36 18.93 15.36
C GLU A 224 -4.91 17.90 16.35
N PRO A 225 -4.63 16.59 16.15
CA PRO A 225 -5.03 15.57 17.12
C PRO A 225 -4.26 15.75 18.43
N LEU A 226 -4.95 15.57 19.55
CA LEU A 226 -4.36 15.44 20.88
C LEU A 226 -3.37 14.28 20.95
N TYR A 227 -3.70 13.21 20.24
CA TYR A 227 -2.95 11.97 20.24
C TYR A 227 -3.23 11.20 18.96
N THR A 228 -2.18 10.62 18.38
CA THR A 228 -2.23 9.70 17.27
C THR A 228 -1.46 8.45 17.66
N ALA A 229 -2.03 7.28 17.44
CA ALA A 229 -1.30 6.01 17.50
C ALA A 229 -1.68 5.16 16.31
N ALA A 230 -0.75 4.34 15.83
CA ALA A 230 -1.04 3.50 14.67
C ALA A 230 -0.23 2.22 14.64
N ALA A 231 -0.82 1.14 14.15
CA ALA A 231 -0.17 -0.16 13.98
C ALA A 231 -0.53 -0.77 12.63
N GLU A 232 0.43 -1.49 12.06
CA GLU A 232 0.16 -2.41 10.95
C GLU A 232 -0.74 -3.54 11.45
N ALA A 233 -1.86 -3.76 10.77
CA ALA A 233 -2.87 -4.72 11.18
C ALA A 233 -3.66 -5.23 9.98
N ASP A 234 -3.92 -6.53 9.97
CA ASP A 234 -4.78 -7.17 8.98
C ASP A 234 -6.19 -6.57 9.05
N PRO A 235 -6.67 -5.89 8.00
CA PRO A 235 -7.93 -5.14 8.05
C PRO A 235 -9.17 -6.03 8.22
N ARG A 236 -9.01 -7.35 8.13
CA ARG A 236 -10.06 -8.35 8.37
C ARG A 236 -10.19 -8.70 9.86
N SER A 237 -9.19 -8.36 10.67
CA SER A 237 -9.30 -8.46 12.12
C SER A 237 -10.38 -7.49 12.63
N PRO A 238 -11.11 -7.86 13.71
CA PRO A 238 -12.15 -7.01 14.29
C PRO A 238 -11.64 -5.59 14.57
N LEU A 239 -12.46 -4.58 14.23
CA LEU A 239 -12.08 -3.16 14.31
C LEU A 239 -11.47 -2.79 15.66
N TRP A 240 -12.13 -3.15 16.76
CA TRP A 240 -11.69 -2.79 18.10
C TRP A 240 -10.41 -3.52 18.52
N GLN A 241 -10.18 -4.74 18.01
CA GLN A 241 -8.91 -5.43 18.22
C GLN A 241 -7.77 -4.66 17.56
N ARG A 242 -7.96 -4.23 16.30
CA ARG A 242 -6.96 -3.41 15.59
C ARG A 242 -6.72 -2.05 16.25
N ALA A 243 -7.79 -1.39 16.70
CA ALA A 243 -7.68 -0.14 17.45
C ALA A 243 -6.91 -0.34 18.78
N SER A 244 -7.14 -1.48 19.45
CA SER A 244 -6.41 -1.86 20.65
C SER A 244 -4.93 -2.08 20.35
N GLU A 245 -4.60 -2.83 19.31
CA GLU A 245 -3.22 -3.03 18.85
C GLU A 245 -2.54 -1.69 18.55
N ALA A 246 -3.21 -0.77 17.84
CA ALA A 246 -2.69 0.57 17.57
C ALA A 246 -2.39 1.37 18.84
N LEU A 247 -3.29 1.35 19.84
CA LEU A 247 -3.09 2.08 21.09
C LEU A 247 -2.00 1.48 22.00
N HIS A 248 -1.70 0.19 21.86
CA HIS A 248 -0.71 -0.52 22.67
C HIS A 248 0.61 -0.74 21.92
N ALA A 249 0.69 -0.39 20.65
CA ALA A 249 1.91 -0.51 19.86
C ALA A 249 2.88 0.63 20.24
N ASP A 250 4.01 0.26 20.83
CA ASP A 250 5.08 1.21 21.11
C ASP A 250 5.71 1.75 19.81
N GLY A 251 6.15 3.01 19.83
CA GLY A 251 6.97 3.60 18.77
C GLY A 251 6.23 4.21 17.57
N ASN A 252 4.90 4.16 17.55
CA ASN A 252 4.07 4.79 16.52
C ASN A 252 3.01 5.72 17.13
N GLU A 253 3.33 6.30 18.28
CA GLU A 253 2.47 7.20 19.03
C GLU A 253 3.04 8.63 19.09
N TRP A 254 2.15 9.62 19.03
CA TRP A 254 2.51 11.03 19.13
C TRP A 254 1.35 11.87 19.65
N PRO A 255 1.56 12.83 20.56
CA PRO A 255 2.82 13.11 21.25
C PRO A 255 3.16 12.04 22.29
N LEU A 256 4.46 11.81 22.52
CA LEU A 256 4.94 11.08 23.68
C LEU A 256 4.71 11.98 24.90
N GLY A 257 4.01 11.48 25.93
CA GLY A 257 3.40 12.29 26.99
C GLY A 257 4.32 13.22 27.81
N PRO A 258 3.77 13.93 28.82
CA PRO A 258 2.46 13.69 29.42
C PRO A 258 1.29 14.30 28.63
N ASN A 259 0.21 13.54 28.52
CA ASN A 259 -1.01 13.98 27.87
C ASN A 259 -1.81 14.92 28.80
N PRO A 260 -2.49 15.96 28.27
CA PRO A 260 -3.31 16.86 29.08
C PRO A 260 -4.48 16.12 29.76
N ASP A 261 -4.91 16.60 30.95
CA ASP A 261 -6.12 16.11 31.62
C ASP A 261 -7.36 16.65 30.88
N ILE A 262 -7.79 15.91 29.86
CA ILE A 262 -8.95 16.25 29.03
C ILE A 262 -10.13 15.37 29.43
N ARG A 263 -11.22 16.03 29.81
CA ARG A 263 -12.47 15.37 30.28
C ARG A 263 -13.47 15.10 29.18
N LYS A 264 -13.29 15.69 28.00
CA LYS A 264 -14.16 15.51 26.85
C LYS A 264 -13.32 15.43 25.59
N PHE A 265 -13.37 14.29 24.92
CA PHE A 265 -12.60 14.05 23.71
C PHE A 265 -13.29 13.02 22.83
N THR A 266 -12.91 13.01 21.56
CA THR A 266 -13.45 12.06 20.57
C THR A 266 -12.30 11.25 19.99
N LEU A 267 -12.50 9.93 19.90
CA LEU A 267 -11.58 8.97 19.33
C LEU A 267 -12.08 8.56 17.93
N PHE A 268 -11.23 8.69 16.92
CA PHE A 268 -11.47 8.21 15.56
C PHE A 268 -10.59 7.01 15.27
N VAL A 269 -11.16 6.00 14.62
CA VAL A 269 -10.42 4.86 14.06
C VAL A 269 -10.55 4.91 12.55
N ALA A 270 -9.42 4.88 11.87
CA ALA A 270 -9.36 4.87 10.42
C ALA A 270 -8.36 3.82 9.92
N ARG A 271 -8.58 3.36 8.69
CA ARG A 271 -7.67 2.46 7.98
C ARG A 271 -6.90 3.20 6.89
N GLN A 272 -5.59 3.00 6.86
CA GLN A 272 -4.72 3.39 5.77
C GLN A 272 -4.29 2.14 5.01
N VAL A 273 -4.60 2.07 3.71
CA VAL A 273 -4.05 1.03 2.84
C VAL A 273 -2.76 1.55 2.23
N ALA A 274 -1.74 0.71 2.13
CA ALA A 274 -0.49 1.09 1.48
C ALA A 274 -0.73 1.60 0.04
N GLY A 275 -0.16 2.77 -0.26
CA GLY A 275 -0.35 3.45 -1.55
C GLY A 275 -1.64 4.26 -1.69
N ALA A 276 -2.57 4.19 -0.74
CA ALA A 276 -3.74 5.07 -0.70
C ALA A 276 -3.37 6.46 -0.15
N SER A 277 -3.87 7.50 -0.80
CA SER A 277 -3.68 8.89 -0.36
C SER A 277 -4.63 9.30 0.77
N MET A 278 -5.74 8.59 0.95
CA MET A 278 -6.78 8.91 1.93
C MET A 278 -6.95 7.79 2.95
N LEU A 279 -7.17 8.19 4.20
CA LEU A 279 -7.64 7.31 5.27
C LEU A 279 -9.11 6.95 5.02
N THR A 280 -9.47 5.70 5.26
CA THR A 280 -10.87 5.26 5.27
C THR A 280 -11.38 5.33 6.71
N PRO A 281 -12.33 6.22 7.05
CA PRO A 281 -12.92 6.26 8.39
C PRO A 281 -13.67 4.97 8.68
N GLU A 282 -13.48 4.40 9.87
CA GLU A 282 -14.10 3.13 10.28
C GLU A 282 -14.91 3.25 11.57
N ALA A 283 -14.58 4.16 12.50
CA ALA A 283 -15.42 4.47 13.65
C ALA A 283 -15.07 5.81 14.30
N CYS A 284 -16.03 6.32 15.07
CA CYS A 284 -15.90 7.47 15.96
C CYS A 284 -16.50 7.11 17.34
N VAL A 285 -15.84 7.52 18.43
CA VAL A 285 -16.29 7.32 19.81
C VAL A 285 -16.10 8.61 20.59
N GLN A 286 -17.21 9.24 20.98
CA GLN A 286 -17.21 10.39 21.87
C GLN A 286 -17.06 9.89 23.31
N ILE A 287 -16.16 10.48 24.08
CA ILE A 287 -15.81 10.07 25.43
C ILE A 287 -15.91 11.27 26.36
N ILE A 288 -16.76 11.14 27.39
CA ILE A 288 -16.98 12.16 28.42
C ILE A 288 -16.65 11.54 29.78
N VAL A 289 -15.80 12.22 30.55
CA VAL A 289 -15.37 11.83 31.88
C VAL A 289 -16.06 12.74 32.89
N ASP A 290 -17.08 12.24 33.58
CA ASP A 290 -17.81 12.95 34.62
C ASP A 290 -17.48 12.35 36.00
N GLY A 291 -16.57 13.01 36.71
CA GLY A 291 -16.04 12.53 37.99
C GLY A 291 -15.39 11.15 37.89
N GLU A 292 -16.06 10.15 38.47
CA GLU A 292 -15.66 8.74 38.50
C GLU A 292 -16.40 7.89 37.46
N LEU A 293 -17.04 8.50 36.47
CA LEU A 293 -17.75 7.81 35.39
C LEU A 293 -17.17 8.19 34.03
N ILE A 294 -17.03 7.19 33.16
CA ILE A 294 -16.71 7.34 31.75
C ILE A 294 -18.00 7.03 30.97
N GLN A 295 -18.48 8.03 30.24
CA GLN A 295 -19.59 7.89 29.31
C GLN A 295 -19.02 7.84 27.89
N ILE A 296 -19.49 6.88 27.10
CA ILE A 296 -19.13 6.78 25.69
C ILE A 296 -20.37 6.84 24.81
N ARG A 297 -20.23 7.42 23.63
CA ARG A 297 -21.21 7.38 22.55
C ARG A 297 -20.51 6.96 21.27
N ILE A 298 -20.95 5.86 20.69
CA ILE A 298 -20.31 5.24 19.53
C ILE A 298 -21.05 5.65 18.25
N VAL A 299 -20.28 6.12 17.28
CA VAL A 299 -20.68 6.39 15.90
C VAL A 299 -19.86 5.46 15.01
N ALA A 300 -20.33 4.23 14.79
CA ALA A 300 -19.57 3.17 14.14
C ALA A 300 -19.50 3.30 12.59
N ALA A 301 -20.35 4.14 12.01
CA ALA A 301 -20.38 4.56 10.61
C ALA A 301 -21.54 5.56 10.45
N PRO A 302 -21.53 6.47 9.46
CA PRO A 302 -22.71 7.26 9.10
C PRO A 302 -23.94 6.34 8.96
N GLY A 303 -24.96 6.54 9.79
CA GLY A 303 -26.22 5.78 9.75
C GLY A 303 -26.32 4.52 10.64
N THR A 304 -25.34 4.22 11.52
CA THR A 304 -25.52 3.18 12.56
C THR A 304 -26.24 3.71 13.80
N ALA A 305 -26.98 2.83 14.49
CA ALA A 305 -27.67 3.18 15.73
C ALA A 305 -26.68 3.65 16.79
N LEU A 306 -26.90 4.86 17.30
CA LEU A 306 -26.10 5.47 18.36
C LEU A 306 -26.22 4.63 19.62
N HIS A 307 -25.10 4.09 20.07
CA HIS A 307 -25.02 3.34 21.31
C HIS A 307 -24.27 4.14 22.37
N SER A 308 -24.88 4.28 23.55
CA SER A 308 -24.28 4.97 24.69
C SER A 308 -24.05 4.00 25.84
N GLU A 309 -22.91 4.12 26.52
CA GLU A 309 -22.57 3.33 27.70
C GLU A 309 -21.95 4.19 28.79
N THR A 310 -22.01 3.68 30.01
CA THR A 310 -21.35 4.29 31.16
C THR A 310 -20.68 3.22 31.99
N PHE A 311 -19.44 3.46 32.40
CA PHE A 311 -18.72 2.59 33.30
C PHE A 311 -17.83 3.39 34.27
N ALA A 312 -17.47 2.78 35.40
CA ALA A 312 -16.69 3.45 36.44
C ALA A 312 -15.26 3.75 35.97
N ARG A 313 -14.73 4.91 36.31
CA ARG A 313 -13.34 5.32 36.12
C ARG A 313 -12.44 4.68 37.18
N GLU A 314 -11.18 4.43 36.84
CA GLU A 314 -10.16 4.07 37.83
C GLU A 314 -9.38 5.33 38.28
N LYS A 315 -8.80 5.30 39.48
CA LYS A 315 -8.18 6.51 40.05
C LYS A 315 -6.98 6.95 39.21
N ARG A 316 -7.10 8.18 38.67
CA ARG A 316 -6.07 8.93 37.93
C ARG A 316 -5.65 8.31 36.58
N GLU A 317 -6.61 7.85 35.79
CA GLU A 317 -6.35 7.50 34.38
C GLU A 317 -6.11 8.77 33.52
N SER A 318 -5.07 8.72 32.69
CA SER A 318 -4.75 9.67 31.61
C SER A 318 -5.68 9.49 30.40
N LEU A 319 -5.64 10.45 29.46
CA LEU A 319 -6.37 10.39 28.18
C LEU A 319 -6.21 9.03 27.47
N VAL A 320 -4.96 8.57 27.34
CA VAL A 320 -4.62 7.34 26.61
C VAL A 320 -5.05 6.09 27.37
N GLU A 321 -4.94 6.09 28.70
CA GLU A 321 -5.42 4.96 29.53
C GLU A 321 -6.95 4.82 29.45
N ILE A 322 -7.68 5.94 29.50
CA ILE A 322 -9.14 5.96 29.30
C ILE A 322 -9.47 5.39 27.91
N ALA A 323 -8.78 5.83 26.86
CA ALA A 323 -9.00 5.33 25.50
C ALA A 323 -8.70 3.82 25.37
N LYS A 324 -7.57 3.34 25.91
CA LYS A 324 -7.21 1.91 25.95
C LYS A 324 -8.30 1.08 26.62
N ARG A 325 -8.86 1.59 27.71
CA ARG A 325 -9.93 0.92 28.46
C ARG A 325 -11.26 0.92 27.72
N VAL A 326 -11.65 2.05 27.11
CA VAL A 326 -12.83 2.14 26.25
C VAL A 326 -12.73 1.09 25.14
N VAL A 327 -11.63 1.08 24.39
CA VAL A 327 -11.43 0.12 23.30
C VAL A 327 -11.41 -1.32 23.80
N SER A 328 -10.78 -1.60 24.94
CA SER A 328 -10.79 -2.93 25.57
C SER A 328 -12.19 -3.42 25.94
N ASN A 329 -13.07 -2.51 26.40
CA ASN A 329 -14.47 -2.83 26.67
C ASN A 329 -15.21 -3.18 25.36
N LEU A 330 -15.01 -2.37 24.31
CA LEU A 330 -15.59 -2.63 22.99
C LEU A 330 -15.11 -3.98 22.40
N CYS A 331 -13.83 -4.33 22.57
CA CYS A 331 -13.32 -5.65 22.20
C CYS A 331 -14.10 -6.79 22.86
N LYS A 332 -14.28 -6.75 24.18
CA LYS A 332 -14.99 -7.80 24.94
C LYS A 332 -16.43 -7.94 24.48
N ARG A 333 -17.12 -6.81 24.31
CA ARG A 333 -18.53 -6.78 23.94
C ARG A 333 -18.77 -7.39 22.56
N PHE A 334 -18.05 -6.91 21.55
CA PHE A 334 -18.25 -7.35 20.17
C PHE A 334 -17.64 -8.72 19.86
N SER A 335 -16.75 -9.23 20.73
CA SER A 335 -16.30 -10.64 20.67
C SER A 335 -17.37 -11.61 21.20
N SER A 336 -18.17 -11.18 22.18
CA SER A 336 -19.22 -12.01 22.82
C SER A 336 -20.44 -12.21 21.93
N THR A 337 -20.65 -11.32 20.95
CA THR A 337 -21.78 -11.40 20.01
C THR A 337 -21.55 -12.41 18.89
N MET A 338 -20.30 -12.86 18.66
CA MET A 338 -19.97 -13.86 17.63
C MET A 338 -20.00 -15.31 18.13
N SER A 339 -20.07 -15.55 19.45
CA SER A 339 -20.11 -16.88 20.06
C SER A 339 -21.50 -17.33 20.51
N GLY A 340 -22.54 -16.54 20.29
CA GLY A 340 -23.93 -16.84 20.68
C GLY A 340 -24.90 -17.11 19.51
N GLY A 341 -24.39 -17.42 18.32
CA GLY A 341 -25.17 -17.64 17.11
C GLY A 341 -24.93 -19.02 16.50
N ASP A 342 -25.16 -20.06 17.28
CA ASP A 342 -25.42 -21.44 16.82
C ASP A 342 -26.29 -22.11 17.91
N GLU A 343 -27.59 -21.85 17.84
CA GLU A 343 -28.65 -22.77 18.29
C GLU A 343 -29.74 -22.82 17.21
#